data_AF-A0AA36H382-F1
#
_entry.id   AF-A0AA36H382-F1
#
_cell.length_a   1.000
_cell.length_b   1.000
_cell.length_c   1.000
_cell.angle_alpha   90.00
_cell.angle_beta   90.00
_cell.angle_gamma   90.00
#
_symmetry.space_group_name_H-M   'P 1'
#
loop_
_entity.id
_entity.type
_entity.pdbx_description
1 polymer ?
#
loop_
_entity_poly.entity_id
_entity_poly.type
_entity_poly.pdbx_seq_one_letter_code
_entity_poly.pdbx_strand_id
1 'polypeptide(L)'
;MLQSNFLSMSARFLASAKAMSRGKQVKYPVTGMSMNPLAIYVKEHFAKNSAKSIEEGQKAMKEVVASWKALNSAEKKKYEELSKKYREEKMHEFDALSDEEKQERISASLEEKEERAKRRARKERKEDWEKTGHPERPPSAYNLFVQEKFTDLKNKGEVVTPVVKTMQRLSAEWKGMSDSAKQPYLTKATRLANHYKAEVEAWKAKVKPEKGEPQKFSNSGIDYGDQLKELKCVCAIVYAFTTCFTILQQLYIGHLRTRDCLVISLEKRM
;
A
#
# COMPACT_ATOMS: atom_id res chain seq x y z
N MET A 1 8.72 35.29 40.88
CA MET A 1 7.59 35.09 39.93
C MET A 1 8.06 34.42 38.64
N LEU A 2 8.59 33.19 38.70
CA LEU A 2 9.06 32.45 37.51
C LEU A 2 8.71 30.95 37.56
N GLN A 3 7.55 30.61 38.13
CA GLN A 3 7.04 29.22 38.15
C GLN A 3 5.68 29.06 37.44
N SER A 4 5.02 30.14 37.02
CA SER A 4 3.71 30.06 36.35
C SER A 4 3.78 29.88 34.82
N ASN A 5 4.92 30.12 34.18
CA ASN A 5 5.02 30.10 32.71
C ASN A 5 5.46 28.75 32.11
N PHE A 6 5.98 27.82 32.92
CA PHE A 6 6.44 26.51 32.41
C PHE A 6 5.28 25.52 32.18
N LEU A 7 4.17 25.68 32.91
CA LEU A 7 2.97 24.83 32.77
C LEU A 7 2.15 25.17 31.52
N SER A 8 2.22 26.40 31.00
CA SER A 8 1.48 26.85 29.82
C SER A 8 2.06 26.31 28.50
N MET A 9 3.40 26.19 28.40
CA MET A 9 4.05 25.66 27.20
C MET A 9 3.88 24.14 27.07
N SER A 10 3.81 23.40 28.19
CA SER A 10 3.55 21.96 28.21
C SER A 10 2.13 21.63 27.71
N ALA A 11 1.12 22.39 28.14
CA ALA A 11 -0.27 22.18 27.71
C ALA A 11 -0.47 22.38 26.19
N ARG A 12 0.20 23.37 25.59
CA ARG A 12 0.13 23.62 24.14
C ARG A 12 0.87 22.56 23.32
N PHE A 13 1.99 22.05 23.83
CA PHE A 13 2.75 20.98 23.18
C PHE A 13 2.00 19.64 23.23
N LEU A 14 1.36 19.34 24.37
CA LEU A 14 0.52 18.15 24.53
C LEU A 14 -0.78 18.22 23.70
N ALA A 15 -1.38 19.40 23.56
CA ALA A 15 -2.54 19.60 22.68
C ALA A 15 -2.18 19.41 21.20
N SER A 16 -0.99 19.85 20.78
CA SER A 16 -0.48 19.65 19.40
C SER A 16 -0.14 18.18 19.12
N ALA A 17 0.49 17.48 20.07
CA ALA A 17 0.78 16.05 19.94
C ALA A 17 -0.49 15.18 19.87
N LYS A 18 -1.57 15.56 20.59
CA LYS A 18 -2.87 14.87 20.52
C LYS A 18 -3.66 15.20 19.25
N ALA A 19 -3.34 16.29 18.55
CA ALA A 19 -3.90 16.58 17.23
C ALA A 19 -3.21 15.75 16.12
N MET A 20 -1.92 15.41 16.29
CA MET A 20 -1.15 14.64 15.29
C MET A 20 -1.39 13.11 15.33
N SER A 21 -2.01 12.57 16.38
CA SER A 21 -2.32 11.13 16.50
C SER A 21 -3.79 10.77 16.28
N ARG A 22 -4.67 11.73 15.93
CA ARG A 22 -6.01 11.42 15.44
C ARG A 22 -5.90 10.92 14.00
N GLY A 23 -5.35 9.71 13.84
CA GLY A 23 -5.61 8.89 12.67
C GLY A 23 -7.12 8.93 12.41
N LYS A 24 -7.51 9.23 11.17
CA LYS A 24 -8.89 9.43 10.76
C LYS A 24 -9.71 8.24 11.26
N GLN A 25 -10.48 8.40 12.34
CA GLN A 25 -11.25 7.31 12.92
C GLN A 25 -12.22 6.83 11.85
N VAL A 26 -12.06 5.58 11.44
CA VAL A 26 -12.85 4.97 10.38
C VAL A 26 -14.23 4.65 10.98
N LYS A 27 -15.26 5.41 10.55
CA LYS A 27 -16.62 5.31 11.11
C LYS A 27 -17.31 3.98 10.80
N TYR A 28 -17.00 3.36 9.66
CA TYR A 28 -17.63 2.15 9.15
C TYR A 28 -16.56 1.19 8.61
N PRO A 29 -16.79 -0.13 8.64
CA PRO A 29 -15.85 -1.09 8.06
C PRO A 29 -15.62 -0.77 6.58
N VAL A 30 -14.37 -0.90 6.14
CA VAL A 30 -13.93 -0.58 4.77
C VAL A 30 -14.44 -1.61 3.76
N THR A 31 -14.75 -2.82 4.24
CA THR A 31 -15.15 -3.97 3.43
C THR A 31 -16.62 -4.34 3.71
N GLY A 32 -17.36 -4.75 2.67
CA GLY A 32 -18.71 -5.32 2.81
C GLY A 32 -19.89 -4.35 2.96
N MET A 33 -19.67 -3.03 3.04
CA MET A 33 -20.74 -2.05 3.27
C MET A 33 -21.50 -1.61 2.01
N SER A 34 -20.98 -1.88 0.81
CA SER A 34 -21.57 -1.41 -0.45
C SER A 34 -21.64 -2.51 -1.50
N MET A 35 -22.80 -2.65 -2.13
CA MET A 35 -23.00 -3.43 -3.35
C MET A 35 -23.28 -2.46 -4.51
N ASN A 36 -22.44 -2.48 -5.54
CA ASN A 36 -22.64 -1.66 -6.75
C ASN A 36 -23.94 -2.08 -7.49
N PRO A 37 -24.65 -1.22 -8.24
CA PRO A 37 -25.85 -1.59 -8.99
C PRO A 37 -25.65 -2.80 -9.89
N LEU A 38 -24.52 -2.85 -10.61
CA LEU A 38 -24.11 -4.02 -11.40
C LEU A 38 -23.93 -5.27 -10.53
N ALA A 39 -23.41 -5.17 -9.30
CA ALA A 39 -23.23 -6.34 -8.44
C ALA A 39 -24.57 -6.91 -7.96
N ILE A 40 -25.57 -6.06 -7.73
CA ILE A 40 -26.95 -6.48 -7.42
C ILE A 40 -27.57 -7.17 -8.63
N TYR A 41 -27.44 -6.57 -9.82
CA TYR A 41 -27.89 -7.18 -11.07
C TYR A 41 -27.22 -8.54 -11.31
N VAL A 42 -25.89 -8.60 -11.18
CA VAL A 42 -25.14 -9.86 -11.32
C VAL A 42 -25.62 -10.88 -10.31
N LYS A 43 -25.84 -10.51 -9.05
CA LYS A 43 -26.35 -11.44 -8.04
C LYS A 43 -27.73 -12.00 -8.42
N GLU A 44 -28.62 -11.20 -9.00
CA GLU A 44 -29.96 -11.62 -9.44
C GLU A 44 -29.95 -12.50 -10.69
N HIS A 45 -29.08 -12.20 -11.66
CA HIS A 45 -29.10 -12.85 -12.99
C HIS A 45 -28.05 -13.96 -13.15
N PHE A 46 -26.98 -13.94 -12.36
CA PHE A 46 -26.00 -15.01 -12.31
C PHE A 46 -26.50 -16.21 -11.50
N ALA A 47 -27.24 -15.99 -10.42
CA ALA A 47 -27.79 -17.07 -9.60
C ALA A 47 -28.83 -17.96 -10.32
N LYS A 48 -29.43 -17.44 -11.41
CA LYS A 48 -30.37 -18.18 -12.26
C LYS A 48 -29.68 -19.16 -13.20
N ASN A 49 -28.39 -18.94 -13.49
CA ASN A 49 -27.56 -19.79 -14.34
C ASN A 49 -26.49 -20.47 -13.46
N SER A 50 -26.88 -21.52 -12.72
CA SER A 50 -25.96 -22.31 -11.89
C SER A 50 -24.95 -23.10 -12.76
N ALA A 51 -23.88 -22.42 -13.16
CA ALA A 51 -22.80 -23.02 -13.93
C ALA A 51 -22.16 -24.18 -13.15
N LYS A 52 -22.03 -25.34 -13.81
CA LYS A 52 -21.45 -26.56 -13.22
C LYS A 52 -19.93 -26.61 -13.42
N SER A 53 -19.39 -25.77 -14.32
CA SER A 53 -17.96 -25.63 -14.59
C SER A 53 -17.45 -24.18 -14.52
N ILE A 54 -16.13 -24.03 -14.38
CA ILE A 54 -15.46 -22.70 -14.35
C ILE A 54 -15.68 -21.95 -15.68
N GLU A 55 -15.63 -22.67 -16.80
CA GLU A 55 -15.78 -22.10 -18.15
C GLU A 55 -17.22 -21.62 -18.41
N GLU A 56 -18.21 -22.41 -18.02
CA GLU A 56 -19.62 -22.02 -18.06
C GLU A 56 -19.87 -20.77 -17.19
N GLY A 57 -19.26 -20.71 -16.00
CA GLY A 57 -19.38 -19.56 -15.11
C GLY A 57 -18.78 -18.30 -15.71
N GLN A 58 -17.64 -18.40 -16.40
CA GLN A 58 -17.04 -17.27 -17.12
C GLN A 58 -17.92 -16.79 -18.26
N LYS A 59 -18.52 -17.71 -19.03
CA LYS A 59 -19.44 -17.36 -20.12
C LYS A 59 -20.70 -16.67 -19.58
N ALA A 60 -21.34 -17.24 -18.57
CA ALA A 60 -22.52 -16.66 -17.93
C ALA A 60 -22.23 -15.26 -17.37
N MET A 61 -21.08 -15.05 -16.73
CA MET A 61 -20.69 -13.72 -16.25
C MET A 61 -20.53 -12.71 -17.40
N LYS A 62 -19.92 -13.12 -18.53
CA LYS A 62 -19.79 -12.27 -19.72
C LYS A 62 -21.15 -11.88 -20.30
N GLU A 63 -22.08 -12.84 -20.39
CA GLU A 63 -23.44 -12.62 -20.87
C GLU A 63 -24.23 -11.67 -19.95
N VAL A 64 -24.14 -11.85 -18.63
CA VAL A 64 -24.78 -10.97 -17.63
C VAL A 64 -24.20 -9.54 -17.68
N VAL A 65 -22.89 -9.39 -17.88
CA VAL A 65 -22.29 -8.06 -18.04
C VAL A 65 -22.72 -7.42 -19.36
N ALA A 66 -22.89 -8.20 -20.43
CA ALA A 66 -23.41 -7.71 -21.70
C ALA A 66 -24.88 -7.26 -21.59
N SER A 67 -25.72 -8.05 -20.92
CA SER A 67 -27.13 -7.70 -20.70
C SER A 67 -27.27 -6.45 -19.83
N TRP A 68 -26.44 -6.28 -18.79
CA TRP A 68 -26.39 -5.03 -18.01
C TRP A 68 -26.07 -3.81 -18.88
N LYS A 69 -25.11 -3.93 -19.80
CA LYS A 69 -24.75 -2.82 -20.70
C LYS A 69 -25.91 -2.43 -21.61
N ALA A 70 -26.68 -3.41 -22.09
CA ALA A 70 -27.84 -3.21 -22.96
C ALA A 70 -29.08 -2.63 -22.26
N LEU A 71 -29.16 -2.65 -20.92
CA LEU A 71 -30.28 -2.08 -20.17
C LEU A 71 -30.46 -0.58 -20.45
N ASN A 72 -31.72 -0.14 -20.46
CA ASN A 72 -32.06 1.27 -20.57
C ASN A 72 -31.84 2.02 -19.24
N SER A 73 -31.99 3.35 -19.25
CA SER A 73 -31.73 4.18 -18.05
C SER A 73 -32.72 3.91 -16.91
N ALA A 74 -33.98 3.62 -17.22
CA ALA A 74 -35.01 3.33 -16.21
C ALA A 74 -34.73 2.02 -15.47
N GLU A 75 -34.30 0.98 -16.19
CA GLU A 75 -33.90 -0.30 -15.62
C GLU A 75 -32.64 -0.18 -14.77
N LYS A 76 -31.64 0.58 -15.24
CA LYS A 76 -30.43 0.86 -14.45
C LYS A 76 -30.74 1.64 -13.16
N LYS A 77 -31.65 2.62 -13.23
CA LYS A 77 -32.08 3.42 -12.08
C LYS A 77 -32.67 2.56 -10.96
N LYS A 78 -33.45 1.52 -11.29
CA LYS A 78 -33.94 0.54 -10.30
C LYS A 78 -32.79 -0.05 -9.47
N TYR A 79 -31.69 -0.45 -10.13
CA TYR A 79 -30.54 -1.05 -9.45
C TYR A 79 -29.71 -0.03 -8.67
N GLU A 80 -29.69 1.24 -9.10
CA GLU A 80 -29.11 2.35 -8.32
C GLU A 80 -29.88 2.57 -7.01
N GLU A 81 -31.21 2.58 -7.07
CA GLU A 81 -32.06 2.69 -5.88
C GLU A 81 -31.89 1.50 -4.94
N LEU A 82 -31.84 0.27 -5.47
CA LEU A 82 -31.54 -0.94 -4.68
C LEU A 82 -30.16 -0.88 -4.03
N SER A 83 -29.15 -0.39 -4.74
CA SER A 83 -27.79 -0.21 -4.22
C SER A 83 -27.74 0.79 -3.08
N LYS A 84 -28.44 1.91 -3.22
CA LYS A 84 -28.57 2.93 -2.17
C LYS A 84 -29.27 2.35 -0.94
N LYS A 85 -30.42 1.69 -1.13
CA LYS A 85 -31.18 1.07 -0.03
C LYS A 85 -30.34 0.02 0.70
N TYR A 86 -29.64 -0.84 -0.02
CA TYR A 86 -28.75 -1.85 0.58
C TYR A 86 -27.66 -1.21 1.45
N ARG A 87 -27.05 -0.12 0.98
CA ARG A 87 -26.04 0.61 1.75
C ARG A 87 -26.63 1.23 3.01
N GLU A 88 -27.79 1.86 2.92
CA GLU A 88 -28.50 2.45 4.06
C GLU A 88 -28.88 1.38 5.10
N GLU A 89 -29.42 0.24 4.66
CA GLU A 89 -29.71 -0.92 5.51
C GLU A 89 -28.44 -1.43 6.21
N LYS A 90 -27.32 -1.57 5.50
CA LYS A 90 -26.04 -2.01 6.10
C LYS A 90 -25.46 -0.99 7.08
N MET A 91 -25.62 0.30 6.80
CA MET A 91 -25.23 1.36 7.73
C MET A 91 -26.09 1.35 8.99
N HIS A 92 -27.41 1.21 8.84
CA HIS A 92 -28.33 1.11 9.97
C HIS A 92 -28.08 -0.14 10.82
N GLU A 93 -27.89 -1.31 10.18
CA GLU A 93 -27.52 -2.56 10.86
C GLU A 93 -26.23 -2.39 11.67
N PHE A 94 -25.22 -1.70 11.10
CA PHE A 94 -23.97 -1.42 11.80
C PHE A 94 -24.14 -0.41 12.95
N ASP A 95 -24.89 0.67 12.72
CA ASP A 95 -25.11 1.73 13.71
C ASP A 95 -25.94 1.23 14.91
N ALA A 96 -26.75 0.17 14.72
CA ALA A 96 -27.51 -0.50 15.77
C ALA A 96 -26.70 -1.45 16.68
N LEU A 97 -25.44 -1.76 16.33
CA LEU A 97 -24.56 -2.62 17.15
C LEU A 97 -24.02 -1.91 18.40
N SER A 98 -23.48 -2.68 19.35
CA SER A 98 -22.76 -2.11 20.49
C SER A 98 -21.47 -1.40 20.04
N ASP A 99 -20.93 -0.53 20.88
CA ASP A 99 -19.69 0.19 20.56
C ASP A 99 -18.49 -0.75 20.47
N GLU A 100 -18.46 -1.81 21.27
CA GLU A 100 -17.44 -2.87 21.23
C GLU A 100 -17.52 -3.64 19.91
N GLU A 101 -18.72 -4.09 19.51
CA GLU A 101 -18.93 -4.81 18.24
C GLU A 101 -18.57 -3.95 17.03
N LYS A 102 -18.89 -2.64 17.07
CA LYS A 102 -18.49 -1.68 16.04
C LYS A 102 -16.97 -1.61 15.93
N GLN A 103 -16.28 -1.46 17.06
CA GLN A 103 -14.82 -1.36 17.09
C GLN A 103 -14.16 -2.64 16.56
N GLU A 104 -14.64 -3.81 16.96
CA GLU A 104 -14.12 -5.10 16.47
C GLU A 104 -14.33 -5.26 14.96
N ARG A 105 -15.51 -4.92 14.44
CA ARG A 105 -15.77 -4.98 12.99
C ARG A 105 -14.91 -3.99 12.21
N ILE A 106 -14.66 -2.80 12.75
CA ILE A 106 -13.77 -1.80 12.14
C ILE A 106 -12.32 -2.31 12.15
N SER A 107 -11.82 -2.82 13.27
CA SER A 107 -10.44 -3.34 13.38
C SER A 107 -10.23 -4.52 12.45
N ALA A 108 -11.13 -5.51 12.46
CA ALA A 108 -11.08 -6.67 11.57
C ALA A 108 -11.09 -6.26 10.08
N SER A 109 -11.92 -5.27 9.71
CA SER A 109 -11.96 -4.76 8.33
C SER A 109 -10.67 -4.04 7.92
N LEU A 110 -10.02 -3.34 8.86
CA LEU A 110 -8.72 -2.69 8.63
C LEU A 110 -7.59 -3.69 8.48
N GLU A 111 -7.54 -4.71 9.35
CA GLU A 111 -6.59 -5.82 9.24
C GLU A 111 -6.76 -6.57 7.91
N GLU A 112 -7.99 -6.88 7.52
CA GLU A 112 -8.27 -7.54 6.25
C GLU A 112 -7.80 -6.68 5.06
N LYS A 113 -8.04 -5.37 5.10
CA LYS A 113 -7.56 -4.43 4.08
C LYS A 113 -6.03 -4.42 4.01
N GLU A 114 -5.35 -4.39 5.15
CA GLU A 114 -3.89 -4.42 5.22
C GLU A 114 -3.33 -5.74 4.68
N GLU A 115 -3.91 -6.87 5.05
CA GLU A 115 -3.51 -8.18 4.54
C GLU A 115 -3.74 -8.30 3.03
N ARG A 116 -4.85 -7.78 2.50
CA ARG A 116 -5.08 -7.70 1.05
C ARG A 116 -4.04 -6.81 0.37
N ALA A 117 -3.67 -5.67 0.97
CA ALA A 117 -2.62 -4.80 0.44
C ALA A 117 -1.25 -5.50 0.44
N LYS A 118 -0.88 -6.20 1.51
CA LYS A 118 0.34 -7.02 1.58
C LYS A 118 0.34 -8.12 0.51
N ARG A 119 -0.78 -8.80 0.29
CA ARG A 119 -0.92 -9.82 -0.77
C ARG A 119 -0.73 -9.23 -2.17
N ARG A 120 -1.33 -8.06 -2.45
CA ARG A 120 -1.14 -7.33 -3.72
C ARG A 120 0.31 -6.92 -3.92
N ALA A 121 0.93 -6.29 -2.93
CA ALA A 121 2.33 -5.89 -2.98
C ALA A 121 3.30 -7.08 -3.19
N ARG A 122 3.00 -8.24 -2.59
CA ARG A 122 3.77 -9.48 -2.84
C ARG A 122 3.63 -9.97 -4.27
N LYS A 123 2.40 -9.93 -4.82
CA LYS A 123 2.11 -10.32 -6.21
C LYS A 123 2.79 -9.37 -7.21
N GLU A 124 2.64 -8.07 -7.02
CA GLU A 124 3.26 -7.03 -7.86
C GLU A 124 4.78 -7.16 -7.86
N ARG A 125 5.40 -7.37 -6.69
CA ARG A 125 6.85 -7.64 -6.60
C ARG A 125 7.25 -8.88 -7.41
N LYS A 126 6.45 -9.95 -7.33
CA LYS A 126 6.72 -11.19 -8.09
C LYS A 126 6.62 -10.95 -9.59
N GLU A 127 5.58 -10.26 -10.04
CA GLU A 127 5.39 -9.91 -11.45
C GLU A 127 6.52 -8.99 -11.96
N ASP A 128 6.98 -8.05 -11.14
CA ASP A 128 8.14 -7.21 -11.44
C ASP A 128 9.43 -8.04 -11.56
N TRP A 129 9.66 -9.00 -10.66
CA TRP A 129 10.78 -9.93 -10.75
C TRP A 129 10.73 -10.80 -12.02
N GLU A 130 9.55 -11.30 -12.38
CA GLU A 130 9.33 -12.08 -13.60
C GLU A 130 9.58 -11.22 -14.86
N LYS A 131 9.17 -9.94 -14.87
CA LYS A 131 9.38 -9.01 -15.99
C LYS A 131 10.83 -8.55 -16.14
N THR A 132 11.50 -8.28 -15.03
CA THR A 132 12.87 -7.74 -15.01
C THR A 132 13.95 -8.82 -15.05
N GLY A 133 13.57 -10.10 -14.97
CA GLY A 133 14.51 -11.21 -14.90
C GLY A 133 15.34 -11.19 -13.61
N HIS A 134 14.72 -10.87 -12.47
CA HIS A 134 15.40 -10.88 -11.18
C HIS A 134 15.98 -12.28 -10.90
N PRO A 135 17.28 -12.41 -10.53
CA PRO A 135 17.90 -13.70 -10.25
C PRO A 135 17.17 -14.47 -9.15
N GLU A 136 17.05 -15.80 -9.27
CA GLU A 136 16.41 -16.61 -8.24
C GLU A 136 17.34 -16.84 -7.04
N ARG A 137 16.76 -16.87 -5.83
CA ARG A 137 17.54 -17.12 -4.62
C ARG A 137 18.11 -18.53 -4.65
N PRO A 138 19.43 -18.70 -4.44
CA PRO A 138 20.05 -20.02 -4.47
C PRO A 138 19.59 -20.87 -3.28
N PRO A 139 19.56 -22.21 -3.43
CA PRO A 139 19.23 -23.10 -2.34
C PRO A 139 20.28 -23.02 -1.21
N SER A 140 19.81 -23.09 0.04
CA SER A 140 20.67 -23.20 1.22
C SER A 140 21.36 -24.57 1.27
N ALA A 141 22.36 -24.73 2.13
CA ALA A 141 23.04 -26.01 2.34
C ALA A 141 22.05 -27.14 2.74
N TYR A 142 21.10 -26.83 3.61
CA TYR A 142 20.04 -27.76 3.98
C TYR A 142 19.13 -28.09 2.78
N ASN A 143 18.78 -27.10 1.95
CA ASN A 143 17.96 -27.35 0.76
C ASN A 143 18.68 -28.25 -0.25
N LEU A 144 20.00 -28.07 -0.42
CA LEU A 144 20.83 -28.95 -1.27
C LEU A 144 20.84 -30.40 -0.74
N PHE A 145 21.01 -30.58 0.57
CA PHE A 145 20.90 -31.88 1.22
C PHE A 145 19.53 -32.52 1.02
N VAL A 146 18.45 -31.75 1.23
CA VAL A 146 17.09 -32.22 1.02
C VAL A 146 16.87 -32.60 -0.44
N GLN A 147 17.32 -31.81 -1.42
CA GLN A 147 17.22 -32.12 -2.84
C GLN A 147 17.92 -33.43 -3.21
N GLU A 148 19.13 -33.65 -2.68
CA GLU A 148 19.89 -34.88 -2.87
C GLU A 148 19.14 -36.07 -2.29
N LYS A 149 18.68 -35.98 -1.04
CA LYS A 149 17.94 -37.05 -0.36
C LYS A 149 16.60 -37.36 -1.02
N PHE A 150 15.86 -36.36 -1.49
CA PHE A 150 14.63 -36.59 -2.26
C PHE A 150 14.92 -37.30 -3.58
N THR A 151 16.03 -36.97 -4.24
CA THR A 151 16.47 -37.65 -5.47
C THR A 151 16.83 -39.10 -5.18
N ASP A 152 17.56 -39.36 -4.10
CA ASP A 152 17.91 -40.72 -3.67
C ASP A 152 16.66 -41.56 -3.35
N LEU A 153 15.70 -41.00 -2.61
CA LEU A 153 14.45 -41.68 -2.28
C LEU A 153 13.64 -42.00 -3.54
N LYS A 154 13.58 -41.06 -4.49
CA LYS A 154 12.92 -41.27 -5.78
C LYS A 154 13.61 -42.37 -6.59
N ASN A 155 14.94 -42.38 -6.62
CA ASN A 155 15.73 -43.40 -7.32
C ASN A 155 15.56 -44.80 -6.69
N LYS A 156 15.31 -44.86 -5.39
CA LYS A 156 14.97 -46.10 -4.66
C LYS A 156 13.52 -46.55 -4.84
N GLY A 157 12.69 -45.79 -5.56
CA GLY A 157 11.26 -46.07 -5.73
C GLY A 157 10.44 -45.85 -4.45
N GLU A 158 10.98 -45.13 -3.45
CA GLU A 158 10.26 -44.85 -2.21
C GLU A 158 9.18 -43.77 -2.44
N VAL A 159 7.97 -44.06 -1.96
CA VAL A 159 6.88 -43.10 -1.97
C VAL A 159 7.12 -42.05 -0.89
N VAL A 160 7.43 -40.82 -1.30
CA VAL A 160 7.81 -39.72 -0.39
C VAL A 160 6.60 -39.10 0.35
N THR A 161 5.39 -39.62 0.15
CA THR A 161 4.17 -39.12 0.78
C THR A 161 3.86 -39.82 2.10
N PRO A 162 3.53 -39.08 3.18
CA PRO A 162 3.38 -37.63 3.24
C PRO A 162 4.74 -36.91 3.36
N VAL A 163 4.94 -35.89 2.51
CA VAL A 163 6.18 -35.09 2.42
C VAL A 163 6.60 -34.51 3.77
N VAL A 164 5.62 -34.15 4.61
CA VAL A 164 5.85 -33.59 5.95
C VAL A 164 6.65 -34.53 6.84
N LYS A 165 6.31 -35.83 6.85
CA LYS A 165 7.03 -36.83 7.67
C LYS A 165 8.46 -37.02 7.15
N THR A 166 8.64 -37.08 5.83
CA THR A 166 9.96 -37.18 5.22
C THR A 166 10.82 -35.95 5.55
N MET A 167 10.27 -34.75 5.46
CA MET A 167 10.97 -33.51 5.82
C MET A 167 11.34 -33.46 7.30
N GLN A 168 10.49 -33.94 8.21
CA GLN A 168 10.81 -34.04 9.64
C GLN A 168 12.00 -34.99 9.88
N ARG A 169 12.01 -36.16 9.22
CA ARG A 169 13.12 -37.12 9.29
C ARG A 169 14.43 -36.51 8.78
N LEU A 170 14.41 -35.87 7.61
CA LEU A 170 15.59 -35.23 7.03
C LEU A 170 16.09 -34.05 7.87
N SER A 171 15.17 -33.30 8.51
CA SER A 171 15.55 -32.23 9.44
C SER A 171 16.27 -32.77 10.67
N ALA A 172 15.80 -33.89 11.22
CA ALA A 172 16.47 -34.56 12.35
C ALA A 172 17.84 -35.13 11.93
N GLU A 173 17.92 -35.77 10.76
CA GLU A 173 19.17 -36.28 10.19
C GLU A 173 20.19 -35.15 10.00
N TRP A 174 19.79 -34.05 9.36
CA TRP A 174 20.66 -32.89 9.18
C TRP A 174 21.17 -32.32 10.51
N LYS A 175 20.31 -32.24 11.55
CA LYS A 175 20.74 -31.78 12.87
C LYS A 175 21.78 -32.71 13.50
N GLY A 176 21.61 -34.03 13.35
CA GLY A 176 22.53 -35.05 13.86
C GLY A 176 23.81 -35.23 13.05
N MET A 177 23.90 -34.70 11.83
CA MET A 177 25.12 -34.80 11.01
C MET A 177 26.29 -34.02 11.62
N SER A 178 27.50 -34.57 11.51
CA SER A 178 28.74 -33.89 11.88
C SER A 178 29.04 -32.71 10.96
N ASP A 179 29.85 -31.78 11.43
CA ASP A 179 30.22 -30.60 10.63
C ASP A 179 30.95 -31.00 9.35
N SER A 180 31.80 -32.03 9.40
CA SER A 180 32.48 -32.59 8.23
C SER A 180 31.50 -33.09 7.17
N ALA A 181 30.43 -33.78 7.58
CA ALA A 181 29.40 -34.25 6.65
C ALA A 181 28.56 -33.10 6.07
N LYS A 182 28.45 -31.97 6.78
CA LYS A 182 27.78 -30.75 6.31
C LYS A 182 28.66 -29.88 5.41
N GLN A 183 29.98 -29.93 5.56
CA GLN A 183 30.94 -29.11 4.79
C GLN A 183 30.72 -29.08 3.28
N PRO A 184 30.49 -30.21 2.56
CA PRO A 184 30.29 -30.17 1.11
C PRO A 184 29.06 -29.33 0.72
N TYR A 185 27.97 -29.47 1.48
CA TYR A 185 26.74 -28.70 1.26
C TYR A 185 26.92 -27.22 1.59
N LEU A 186 27.64 -26.90 2.67
CA LEU A 186 27.97 -25.54 3.06
C LEU A 186 28.85 -24.85 2.02
N THR A 187 29.86 -25.55 1.51
CA THR A 187 30.77 -25.04 0.46
C THR A 187 29.99 -24.78 -0.84
N LYS A 188 29.16 -25.73 -1.27
CA LYS A 188 28.31 -25.60 -2.47
C LYS A 188 27.32 -24.44 -2.33
N ALA A 189 26.64 -24.32 -1.18
CA ALA A 189 25.71 -23.23 -0.91
C ALA A 189 26.41 -21.86 -0.88
N THR A 190 27.60 -21.78 -0.28
CA THR A 190 28.39 -20.54 -0.25
C THR A 190 28.80 -20.10 -1.65
N ARG A 191 29.24 -21.04 -2.49
CA ARG A 191 29.57 -20.75 -3.89
C ARG A 191 28.36 -20.21 -4.66
N LEU A 192 27.21 -20.87 -4.52
CA LEU A 192 25.96 -20.41 -5.16
C LEU A 192 25.50 -19.05 -4.63
N ALA A 193 25.65 -18.79 -3.33
CA ALA A 193 25.32 -17.50 -2.72
C ALA A 193 26.21 -16.38 -3.25
N ASN A 194 27.51 -16.63 -3.46
CA ASN A 194 28.42 -15.64 -4.04
C ASN A 194 28.10 -15.36 -5.51
N HIS A 195 27.78 -16.40 -6.29
CA HIS A 195 27.32 -16.23 -7.67
C HIS A 195 26.05 -15.39 -7.74
N TYR A 196 25.04 -15.73 -6.94
CA TYR A 196 23.78 -14.99 -6.86
C TYR A 196 23.98 -13.52 -6.48
N LYS A 197 24.88 -13.22 -5.54
CA LYS A 197 25.20 -11.82 -5.19
C LYS A 197 25.70 -11.05 -6.42
N ALA A 198 26.60 -11.65 -7.20
CA ALA A 198 27.09 -11.02 -8.43
C ALA A 198 25.97 -10.83 -9.46
N GLU A 199 25.11 -11.83 -9.66
CA GLU A 199 23.96 -11.73 -10.56
C GLU A 199 22.96 -10.64 -10.14
N VAL A 200 22.68 -10.52 -8.84
CA VAL A 200 21.78 -9.50 -8.30
C VAL A 200 22.35 -8.09 -8.49
N GLU A 201 23.65 -7.89 -8.25
CA GLU A 201 24.27 -6.58 -8.50
C GLU A 201 24.27 -6.23 -10.00
N ALA A 202 24.55 -7.20 -10.87
CA ALA A 202 24.43 -7.01 -12.31
C ALA A 202 22.98 -6.70 -12.75
N TRP A 203 21.99 -7.39 -12.17
CA TRP A 203 20.58 -7.12 -12.41
C TRP A 203 20.16 -5.72 -11.93
N LYS A 204 20.55 -5.33 -10.71
CA LYS A 204 20.29 -3.97 -10.19
C LYS A 204 20.88 -2.88 -11.09
N ALA A 205 22.07 -3.12 -11.64
CA ALA A 205 22.70 -2.19 -12.58
C ALA A 205 21.92 -2.06 -13.89
N LYS A 206 21.33 -3.15 -14.39
CA LYS A 206 20.48 -3.17 -15.60
C LYS A 206 19.10 -2.53 -15.38
N VAL A 207 18.52 -2.70 -14.19
CA VAL A 207 17.17 -2.21 -13.85
C VAL A 207 17.18 -0.77 -13.36
N LYS A 208 18.32 -0.27 -12.85
CA LYS A 208 18.47 1.17 -12.61
C LYS A 208 18.31 1.88 -13.96
N PRO A 209 17.36 2.83 -14.09
CA PRO A 209 17.36 3.65 -15.27
C PRO A 209 18.69 4.40 -15.27
N GLU A 210 19.50 4.17 -16.30
CA GLU A 210 20.40 5.21 -16.79
C GLU A 210 19.59 6.50 -16.82
N LYS A 211 20.14 7.62 -16.33
CA LYS A 211 19.43 8.91 -16.25
C LYS A 211 19.02 9.36 -17.67
N GLY A 212 17.92 8.83 -18.15
CA GLY A 212 17.26 9.15 -19.41
C GLY A 212 16.03 10.00 -19.09
N GLU A 213 15.92 11.07 -19.85
CA GLU A 213 14.97 12.17 -19.76
C GLU A 213 13.51 11.75 -19.49
N PRO A 214 12.71 12.60 -18.83
CA PRO A 214 11.31 12.30 -18.54
C PRO A 214 10.50 12.24 -19.85
N GLN A 215 10.32 11.02 -20.37
CA GLN A 215 9.34 10.78 -21.44
C GLN A 215 7.93 10.89 -20.85
N LYS A 216 7.21 11.91 -21.31
CA LYS A 216 5.80 12.13 -21.04
C LYS A 216 4.99 10.96 -21.62
N PHE A 217 4.54 10.05 -20.77
CA PHE A 217 3.54 9.06 -21.16
C PHE A 217 2.15 9.68 -21.07
N SER A 218 1.52 9.94 -22.22
CA SER A 218 0.13 10.36 -22.33
C SER A 218 -0.77 9.19 -21.94
N ASN A 219 -1.38 9.25 -20.75
CA ASN A 219 -2.41 8.30 -20.37
C ASN A 219 -3.78 8.95 -20.59
N SER A 220 -4.49 8.51 -21.62
CA SER A 220 -5.88 8.85 -21.87
C SER A 220 -6.77 8.21 -20.81
N GLY A 221 -7.41 9.05 -20.01
CA GLY A 221 -8.76 8.80 -19.49
C GLY A 221 -8.89 8.05 -18.17
N ILE A 222 -8.44 8.67 -17.06
CA ILE A 222 -9.23 8.72 -15.82
C ILE A 222 -9.02 10.11 -15.20
N ASP A 223 -10.09 10.91 -15.22
CA ASP A 223 -10.16 12.26 -14.65
C ASP A 223 -10.21 12.22 -13.11
N TYR A 224 -9.13 12.71 -12.49
CA TYR A 224 -9.12 13.20 -11.10
C TYR A 224 -8.49 14.61 -11.10
N GLY A 225 -8.93 15.47 -12.01
CA GLY A 225 -8.33 16.77 -12.33
C GLY A 225 -8.68 17.94 -11.41
N ASP A 226 -9.54 17.77 -10.41
CA ASP A 226 -10.19 18.91 -9.72
C ASP A 226 -9.91 19.05 -8.21
N GLN A 227 -9.02 18.25 -7.62
CA GLN A 227 -8.62 18.43 -6.20
C GLN A 227 -7.13 18.75 -5.98
N LEU A 228 -6.31 18.79 -7.04
CA LEU A 228 -4.87 19.08 -6.92
C LEU A 228 -4.46 20.51 -7.37
N LYS A 229 -5.37 21.27 -7.99
CA LYS A 229 -5.13 22.68 -8.37
C LYS A 229 -5.32 23.63 -7.17
N GLU A 230 -6.26 23.32 -6.29
CA GLU A 230 -6.49 24.07 -5.04
C GLU A 230 -5.27 24.05 -4.11
N LEU A 231 -4.63 22.90 -3.90
CA LEU A 231 -3.45 22.83 -3.01
C LEU A 231 -2.23 23.58 -3.56
N LYS A 232 -2.06 23.66 -4.88
CA LYS A 232 -0.94 24.41 -5.49
C LYS A 232 -1.20 25.91 -5.49
N CYS A 233 -2.44 26.35 -5.70
CA CYS A 233 -2.83 27.75 -5.54
C CYS A 233 -2.67 28.22 -4.09
N VAL A 234 -3.14 27.44 -3.10
CA VAL A 234 -3.03 27.83 -1.68
C VAL A 234 -1.57 27.91 -1.24
N CYS A 235 -0.71 26.97 -1.68
CA CYS A 235 0.72 27.01 -1.35
C CYS A 235 1.44 28.21 -1.97
N ALA A 236 1.13 28.55 -3.24
CA ALA A 236 1.70 29.72 -3.92
C ALA A 236 1.22 31.05 -3.30
N ILE A 237 -0.06 31.12 -2.90
CA ILE A 237 -0.62 32.28 -2.22
C ILE A 237 0.05 32.48 -0.84
N VAL A 238 0.21 31.42 -0.05
CA VAL A 238 0.92 31.49 1.24
C VAL A 238 2.39 31.91 1.06
N TYR A 239 3.05 31.44 0.00
CA TYR A 239 4.43 31.85 -0.32
C TYR A 239 4.53 33.33 -0.75
N ALA A 240 3.57 33.81 -1.53
CA ALA A 240 3.50 35.21 -1.95
C ALA A 240 3.21 36.16 -0.77
N PHE A 241 2.32 35.79 0.15
CA PHE A 241 2.04 36.61 1.33
C PHE A 241 3.22 36.67 2.30
N THR A 242 3.93 35.55 2.50
CA THR A 242 5.10 35.53 3.41
C THR A 242 6.30 36.29 2.84
N THR A 243 6.53 36.21 1.52
CA THR A 243 7.58 36.99 0.85
C THR A 243 7.25 38.48 0.77
N CYS A 244 6.00 38.85 0.50
CA CYS A 244 5.58 40.25 0.50
C CYS A 244 5.65 40.87 1.91
N PHE A 245 5.25 40.13 2.95
CA PHE A 245 5.35 40.60 4.33
C PHE A 245 6.80 40.82 4.76
N THR A 246 7.72 39.94 4.38
CA THR A 246 9.16 40.11 4.68
C THR A 246 9.78 41.28 3.93
N ILE A 247 9.40 41.51 2.67
CA ILE A 247 9.87 42.66 1.89
C ILE A 247 9.33 43.97 2.48
N LEU A 248 8.05 44.03 2.87
CA LEU A 248 7.47 45.21 3.53
C LEU A 248 8.11 45.47 4.90
N GLN A 249 8.42 44.42 5.66
CA GLN A 249 9.15 44.56 6.92
C GLN A 249 10.57 45.10 6.72
N GLN A 250 11.28 44.67 5.68
CA GLN A 250 12.62 45.20 5.34
C GLN A 250 12.57 46.65 4.85
N LEU A 251 11.56 47.02 4.04
CA LEU A 251 11.37 48.41 3.60
C LEU A 251 10.96 49.33 4.75
N TYR A 252 10.13 48.86 5.68
CA TYR A 252 9.77 49.62 6.88
C TYR A 252 10.98 49.85 7.80
N ILE A 253 11.82 48.82 8.02
CA ILE A 253 13.07 48.95 8.78
C ILE A 253 14.05 49.90 8.07
N GLY A 254 14.14 49.85 6.74
CA GLY A 254 14.96 50.78 5.94
C GLY A 254 14.47 52.23 6.00
N HIS A 255 13.16 52.45 6.04
CA HIS A 255 12.59 53.79 6.15
C HIS A 255 12.77 54.40 7.55
N LEU A 256 12.68 53.59 8.62
CA LEU A 256 13.01 54.02 9.98
C LEU A 256 14.49 54.43 10.10
N ARG A 257 15.40 53.63 9.51
CA ARG A 257 16.85 53.92 9.53
C ARG A 257 17.24 55.20 8.79
N THR A 258 16.51 55.56 7.74
CA THR A 258 16.74 56.81 6.97
C THR A 258 16.13 58.03 7.63
N ARG A 259 15.03 57.88 8.38
CA ARG A 259 14.50 58.95 9.23
C ARG A 259 15.44 59.30 10.39
N ASP A 260 16.07 58.30 11.01
CA ASP A 260 17.03 58.53 12.09
C ASP A 260 18.31 59.23 11.60
N CYS A 261 18.78 58.94 10.38
CA CYS A 261 19.93 59.65 9.79
C CYS A 261 19.62 61.11 9.38
N LEU A 262 18.38 61.43 9.00
CA LEU A 262 17.96 62.79 8.65
C LEU A 262 17.78 63.70 9.88
N VAL A 263 17.37 63.14 11.02
CA VAL A 263 17.30 63.89 12.29
C VAL A 263 18.72 64.24 12.79
N ILE A 264 19.68 63.32 12.69
CA ILE A 264 21.07 63.57 13.12
C ILE A 264 21.80 64.60 12.24
N SER A 265 21.40 64.77 10.97
CA SER A 265 22.06 65.73 10.06
C SER A 265 21.52 67.17 10.20
N LEU A 266 20.28 67.35 10.64
CA LEU A 266 19.69 68.68 10.90
C LEU A 266 20.12 69.30 12.24
N GLU A 267 20.53 68.48 13.21
CA GLU A 267 21.01 68.94 14.53
C GLU A 267 22.48 69.36 14.54
N LYS A 268 23.22 69.18 13.43
CA LYS A 268 24.58 69.74 13.22
C LYS A 268 24.58 71.04 12.41
N ARG A 269 23.40 71.61 12.14
CA ARG A 269 23.25 72.85 11.37
C ARG A 269 22.30 73.86 12.04
N MET A 270 22.21 73.79 13.37
CA MET A 270 21.83 74.88 14.28
C MET A 270 22.89 75.03 15.36
#